data_AF-A0A329T805-F1
#
_entry.id   AF-A0A329T805-F1
#
_cell.length_a   1.000
_cell.length_b   1.000
_cell.length_c   1.000
_cell.angle_alpha   90.00
_cell.angle_beta   90.00
_cell.angle_gamma   90.00
#
_symmetry.space_group_name_H-M   'P 1'
#
loop_
_entity.id
_entity.type
_entity.pdbx_description
1 polymer ?
#
loop_
_entity_poly.entity_id
_entity_poly.type
_entity_poly.pdbx_seq_one_letter_code
_entity_poly.pdbx_strand_id
1 'polypeptide(L)' 'MARSRIAVRIRTLVDKDVFHACTLCRPSAEGEHRLSEAAGSLRAGYDVATVRVGGRVNVNTPADVERAGELVRGE' A
#
# COMPACT_ATOMS: atom_id res chain seq x y z
N MET A 1 -18.81 -13.05 -7.22
CA MET A 1 -17.86 -12.74 -6.13
C MET A 1 -17.06 -11.50 -6.52
N ALA A 2 -17.24 -10.39 -5.82
CA ALA A 2 -16.49 -9.16 -6.09
C ALA A 2 -15.04 -9.34 -5.61
N ARG A 3 -14.07 -9.17 -6.52
CA ARG A 3 -12.64 -9.18 -6.17
C ARG A 3 -12.35 -7.92 -5.36
N SER A 4 -12.19 -8.06 -4.04
CA SER A 4 -11.79 -6.96 -3.17
C SER A 4 -10.42 -6.44 -3.62
N ARG A 5 -10.38 -5.20 -4.15
CA ARG A 5 -9.13 -4.51 -4.48
C ARG A 5 -8.54 -4.00 -3.16
N ILE A 6 -7.55 -4.71 -2.62
CA ILE A 6 -6.84 -4.29 -1.40
C ILE A 6 -5.94 -3.11 -1.78
N ALA A 7 -6.33 -1.91 -1.39
CA ALA A 7 -5.45 -0.74 -1.45
C ALA A 7 -4.53 -0.75 -0.23
N VAL A 8 -3.25 -1.07 -0.44
CA VAL A 8 -2.22 -1.00 0.61
C VAL A 8 -1.77 0.46 0.73
N ARG A 9 -2.29 1.18 1.74
CA ARG A 9 -1.68 2.47 2.15
C ARG A 9 -0.53 2.17 3.10
N ILE A 10 0.69 2.34 2.62
CA ILE A 10 1.88 2.26 3.45
C ILE A 10 1.99 3.57 4.24
N ARG A 11 1.76 3.51 5.55
CA ARG A 11 2.20 4.53 6.50
C ARG A 11 3.41 3.95 7.22
N THR A 12 4.55 3.90 6.54
CA THR A 12 5.80 3.50 7.17
C THR A 12 6.35 4.69 7.95
N LEU A 13 6.71 4.45 9.21
CA LEU A 13 7.88 5.14 9.76
C LEU A 13 9.05 4.70 8.87
N VAL A 14 9.61 5.65 8.12
CA VAL A 14 10.55 5.34 7.05
C VAL A 14 11.92 5.06 7.65
N ASP A 15 12.15 3.80 7.99
CA ASP A 15 13.47 3.29 8.34
C ASP A 15 14.30 3.05 7.07
N LYS A 16 15.62 3.16 7.16
CA LYS A 16 16.56 2.90 6.06
C LYS A 16 16.39 1.50 5.49
N ASP A 17 16.02 0.55 6.34
CA ASP A 17 15.87 -0.86 5.96
C ASP A 17 14.67 -1.10 5.03
N VAL A 18 13.65 -0.24 5.06
CA VAL A 18 12.54 -0.28 4.10
C VAL A 18 13.03 0.06 2.69
N PHE A 19 13.89 1.07 2.55
CA PHE A 19 14.48 1.41 1.25
C PHE A 19 15.42 0.32 0.75
N HIS A 20 16.23 -0.26 1.65
CA HIS A 20 17.10 -1.36 1.29
C HIS A 20 16.29 -2.56 0.77
N ALA A 21 15.20 -2.94 1.45
CA ALA A 21 14.31 -4.01 0.97
C ALA A 21 13.76 -3.74 -0.44
N CYS A 22 13.43 -2.48 -0.77
CA CYS A 22 13.01 -2.13 -2.13
C CYS A 22 14.11 -2.31 -3.18
N THR A 23 15.38 -2.08 -2.84
CA THR A 23 16.51 -2.30 -3.76
C THR A 23 16.76 -3.77 -4.07
N LEU A 24 16.28 -4.68 -3.22
CA LEU A 24 16.43 -6.12 -3.40
C LEU A 24 15.33 -6.72 -4.29
N CYS A 25 14.21 -6.02 -4.48
CA CYS A 25 13.11 -6.50 -5.32
C CYS A 25 13.52 -6.58 -6.78
N ARG A 26 13.20 -7.69 -7.44
CA ARG A 26 13.37 -7.78 -8.89
C ARG A 26 12.16 -7.14 -9.59
N PRO A 27 12.33 -6.61 -10.80
CA PRO A 27 11.20 -6.21 -11.63
C PRO A 27 10.30 -7.42 -11.88
N SER A 28 8.99 -7.21 -11.81
CA SER A 28 8.02 -8.22 -12.19
C SER A 28 7.94 -8.39 -13.71
N ALA A 29 7.10 -9.32 -14.20
CA ALA A 29 6.88 -9.54 -15.63
C ALA A 29 6.40 -8.26 -16.37
N GLU A 30 5.79 -7.32 -15.65
CA GLU A 30 5.34 -6.02 -16.16
C GLU A 30 6.39 -4.92 -16.01
N GLY A 31 7.61 -5.25 -15.55
CA GLY A 31 8.70 -4.30 -15.31
C GLY A 31 8.60 -3.53 -13.99
N GLU A 32 7.54 -3.71 -13.21
CA GLU A 32 7.34 -3.01 -11.95
C GLU A 32 8.05 -3.68 -10.77
N HIS A 33 8.72 -2.90 -9.93
CA HIS A 33 9.17 -3.33 -8.60
C HIS A 33 7.99 -3.30 -7.62
N ARG A 34 7.59 -4.46 -7.11
CA ARG A 34 6.38 -4.56 -6.29
C ARG A 34 6.69 -4.30 -4.81
N LEU A 35 5.93 -3.41 -4.20
CA LEU A 35 6.00 -3.15 -2.75
C LEU A 35 5.62 -4.38 -1.90
N SER A 36 4.76 -5.26 -2.41
CA SER A 36 4.40 -6.50 -1.73
C SER A 36 5.59 -7.46 -1.60
N GLU A 37 6.51 -7.45 -2.56
CA GLU A 37 7.75 -8.22 -2.52
C GLU A 37 8.71 -7.64 -1.47
N ALA A 38 8.89 -6.31 -1.46
CA ALA A 38 9.70 -5.62 -0.46
C ALA A 38 9.20 -5.87 0.96
N ALA A 39 7.87 -5.78 1.16
CA ALA A 39 7.24 -6.06 2.44
C ALA A 39 7.41 -7.53 2.89
N GLY A 40 7.51 -8.46 1.95
CA GLY A 40 7.86 -9.86 2.23
C GLY A 40 9.26 -9.99 2.81
N SER A 41 10.24 -9.31 2.22
CA SER A 41 11.64 -9.32 2.68
C SER A 41 11.79 -8.76 4.09
N LEU A 42 11.02 -7.73 4.46
CA LEU A 42 11.05 -7.16 5.81
C LEU A 42 10.65 -8.19 6.89
N ARG A 43 9.83 -9.19 6.58
CA ARG A 43 9.44 -10.23 7.56
C ARG A 43 10.62 -11.08 8.04
N ALA A 44 11.77 -11.04 7.36
CA ALA A 44 12.97 -11.76 7.78
C ALA A 44 13.69 -11.14 8.99
N GLY A 45 13.33 -9.91 9.39
CA GLY A 45 13.96 -9.22 10.54
C GLY A 45 13.05 -8.25 11.30
N TYR A 46 11.81 -8.06 10.83
CA TYR A 46 10.84 -7.15 11.45
C TYR A 46 9.57 -7.89 11.85
N ASP A 47 8.96 -7.47 12.95
CA ASP A 47 7.57 -7.79 13.23
C ASP A 47 6.65 -6.95 12.33
N VAL A 48 5.88 -7.64 11.49
CA VAL A 48 5.02 -7.01 10.48
C VAL A 48 3.56 -7.34 10.78
N ALA A 49 2.86 -6.36 11.33
CA ALA A 49 1.44 -6.44 11.66
C ALA A 49 0.54 -5.71 10.65
N THR A 50 -0.66 -6.24 10.44
CA THR A 50 -1.72 -5.53 9.71
C THR A 50 -2.49 -4.64 10.67
N VAL A 51 -2.48 -3.33 10.40
CA VAL A 51 -3.23 -2.37 11.22
C VAL A 51 -4.58 -2.04 10.59
N ARG A 52 -5.61 -1.92 11.42
CA ARG A 52 -6.89 -1.35 10.99
C ARG A 52 -6.75 0.15 10.79
N VAL A 53 -7.52 0.62 9.85
CA VAL A 53 -7.43 1.90 9.17
C VAL A 53 -8.85 2.21 8.75
N GLY A 54 -9.27 3.46 8.93
CA GLY A 54 -10.66 3.88 8.72
C GLY A 54 -11.12 3.75 7.27
N GLY A 55 -12.21 4.45 6.94
CA GLY A 55 -12.72 4.50 5.57
C GLY A 55 -11.65 4.89 4.56
N ARG A 56 -11.74 4.34 3.34
CA ARG A 56 -10.77 4.53 2.27
C ARG A 56 -11.46 4.53 0.92
N VAL A 57 -10.98 5.41 0.05
CA VAL A 57 -11.41 5.50 -1.35
C VAL A 57 -10.15 5.53 -2.22
N ASN A 58 -10.19 4.79 -3.33
CA ASN A 58 -9.12 4.81 -4.32
C ASN A 58 -9.39 5.89 -5.36
N VAL A 59 -8.57 6.94 -5.44
CA VAL A 59 -8.80 8.14 -6.27
C VAL A 59 -8.34 8.02 -7.73
N ASN A 60 -8.47 6.83 -8.31
CA ASN A 60 -7.99 6.56 -9.68
C ASN A 60 -8.85 7.20 -10.78
N THR A 61 -10.07 7.63 -10.45
CA THR A 61 -10.99 8.30 -11.38
C THR A 61 -11.50 9.60 -10.79
N PRO A 62 -11.94 10.57 -11.61
CA PRO A 62 -12.57 11.79 -11.11
C PRO A 62 -13.76 11.52 -10.18
N ALA A 63 -14.58 10.50 -10.47
CA ALA A 63 -15.69 10.11 -9.60
C ALA A 63 -15.22 9.59 -8.23
N ASP A 64 -14.07 8.93 -8.18
CA ASP A 64 -13.51 8.48 -6.91
C ASP A 64 -12.87 9.61 -6.11
N VAL A 65 -12.42 10.69 -6.76
CA VAL A 65 -11.95 11.91 -6.08
C VAL A 65 -13.10 12.58 -5.33
N GLU A 66 -14.28 12.70 -5.95
CA GLU A 66 -15.47 13.26 -5.29
C GLU A 66 -15.86 12.44 -4.05
N ARG A 67 -15.90 11.10 -4.19
CA ARG A 67 -16.18 10.19 -3.07
C ARG A 67 -15.11 10.25 -1.97
N ALA A 68 -13.85 10.49 -2.33
CA ALA A 68 -12.81 10.74 -1.34
C ALA A 68 -13.01 12.09 -0.62
N GLY A 69 -13.58 13.09 -1.30
CA GLY A 69 -13.97 14.37 -0.72
C GLY A 69 -15.01 14.22 0.38
N GLU A 70 -16.07 13.44 0.15
CA GLU A 70 -17.10 13.11 1.17
C GLU A 70 -16.45 12.46 2.41
N LEU A 71 -15.59 11.46 2.19
CA LEU A 71 -14.89 10.75 3.26
C LEU A 71 -13.98 11.68 4.10
N VAL A 72 -13.35 12.69 3.48
CA VAL A 72 -12.50 13.67 4.19
C VAL A 72 -13.34 14.68 4.97
N ARG A 73 -14.51 15.08 4.45
CA ARG A 73 -15.43 16.00 5.12
C ARG A 73 -16.17 15.36 6.28
N GLY A 74 -16.19 14.03 6.37
CA GLY A 74 -16.89 13.29 7.40
C GLY A 74 -18.40 13.21 7.15
N GLU A 75 -18.81 13.36 5.89
CA GLU A 75 -20.18 13.21 5.41
C GLU A 75 -20.53 11.73 5.17
#